data_AF-A0A9D1Y766-F1
#
_entry.id   AF-A0A9D1Y766-F1
#
_cell.length_a   1.000
_cell.length_b   1.000
_cell.length_c   1.000
_cell.angle_alpha   90.00
_cell.angle_beta   90.00
_cell.angle_gamma   90.00
#
_symmetry.space_group_name_H-M   'P 1'
#
loop_
_entity.id
_entity.type
_entity.pdbx_description
1 polymer ?
#
loop_
_entity_poly.entity_id
_entity_poly.type
_entity_poly.pdbx_seq_one_letter_code
_entity_poly.pdbx_strand_id
1 'polypeptide(L)'
;MAWDSRAYEGHLAQLRAAMKGQAFWKTAVFGTALLERQWPVYERLAVGRTWGAPKEVRKVLDRLWKAIPTGLRIQESYLQLLEEHPVEPRTEPWDALAAETVADAVHLLEVFWEKDAAAVPGLAQQNLHFVELFLTCVGEDSDPEHPLMAAELEAQRALVRRLADTPNRDKPAFLEQYRAEDKGNILGERWFPQYPDYPPLKRRKRADMPPLRRTSPQYEQVQKAMREGNDWAQRQSRLERLRRMAETRTWEPSAGETAGRPMTPADVLALLVEQADQTLSGAKECYVCTGDGLQTRALYDQAARSFWAAYALVDRGWPGTERLGEGFGRDIQSAALCAGMGGHWELAQALLERSWTTQYPGPNCQMLRTPSTGWLDREENRVLYHLIRREDGDAKALLAQAEGPWTAQMRLLLEGDGPGLYREVIRLVRALRRHYDYQAYRPVLSFRALSLLRLARLRGVTVEVPDVVEVPPALLAEEPISTADWPLIGQELVDIALSPQGEGLLARWTTAARLGRVVHVTYNDKRGPTYD
;
A
#
# COMPACT_ATOMS: atom_id res chain seq x y z
N MET A 1 -31.03 14.54 -22.25
CA MET A 1 -32.21 13.74 -21.84
C MET A 1 -31.79 12.82 -20.71
N ALA A 2 -32.68 12.49 -19.78
CA ALA A 2 -32.40 11.46 -18.78
C ALA A 2 -32.69 10.10 -19.41
N TRP A 3 -31.74 9.16 -19.35
CA TRP A 3 -31.90 7.77 -19.79
C TRP A 3 -33.16 7.15 -19.14
N ASP A 4 -34.09 6.63 -19.95
CA ASP A 4 -35.27 5.92 -19.46
C ASP A 4 -35.06 4.40 -19.56
N SER A 5 -34.59 3.79 -18.47
CA SER A 5 -34.36 2.35 -18.40
C SER A 5 -35.63 1.51 -18.50
N ARG A 6 -36.83 2.10 -18.35
CA ARG A 6 -38.10 1.36 -18.25
C ARG A 6 -38.41 0.56 -19.51
N ALA A 7 -38.04 1.08 -20.68
CA ALA A 7 -38.24 0.41 -21.96
C ALA A 7 -37.52 -0.95 -22.04
N TYR A 8 -36.48 -1.17 -21.24
CA TYR A 8 -35.65 -2.38 -21.26
C TYR A 8 -35.84 -3.30 -20.06
N GLU A 9 -36.70 -2.96 -19.10
CA GLU A 9 -36.89 -3.74 -17.86
C GLU A 9 -37.23 -5.21 -18.13
N GLY A 10 -38.10 -5.47 -19.12
CA GLY A 10 -38.47 -6.83 -19.51
C GLY A 10 -37.27 -7.64 -20.01
N HIS A 11 -36.40 -7.04 -20.81
CA HIS A 11 -35.16 -7.66 -21.30
C HIS A 11 -34.18 -7.92 -20.16
N LEU A 12 -33.93 -6.92 -19.31
CA LEU A 12 -33.02 -7.04 -18.16
C LEU A 12 -33.49 -8.12 -17.16
N ALA A 13 -34.80 -8.23 -16.94
CA ALA A 13 -35.38 -9.28 -16.11
C ALA A 13 -35.18 -10.68 -16.71
N GLN A 14 -35.30 -10.83 -18.03
CA GLN A 14 -35.03 -12.09 -18.72
C GLN A 14 -33.56 -12.52 -18.59
N LEU A 15 -32.61 -11.59 -18.80
CA LEU A 15 -31.19 -11.90 -18.64
C LEU A 15 -30.86 -12.29 -17.19
N ARG A 16 -31.43 -11.57 -16.21
CA ARG A 16 -31.29 -11.90 -14.78
C ARG A 16 -31.78 -13.30 -14.48
N ALA A 17 -32.94 -13.68 -14.99
CA ALA A 17 -33.53 -14.99 -14.76
C ALA A 17 -32.65 -16.12 -15.33
N ALA A 18 -32.15 -15.96 -16.56
CA ALA A 18 -31.28 -16.94 -17.21
C ALA A 18 -29.91 -17.10 -16.52
N MET A 19 -29.39 -16.02 -15.93
CA MET A 19 -28.08 -16.01 -15.28
C MET A 19 -28.13 -16.27 -13.77
N LYS A 20 -29.32 -16.44 -13.19
CA LYS A 20 -29.50 -16.71 -11.77
C LYS A 20 -28.81 -18.02 -11.36
N GLY A 21 -27.91 -17.95 -10.39
CA GLY A 21 -27.19 -19.11 -9.86
C GLY A 21 -26.08 -19.65 -10.77
N GLN A 22 -25.76 -18.95 -11.86
CA GLN A 22 -24.67 -19.32 -12.75
C GLN A 22 -23.30 -19.00 -12.13
N ALA A 23 -22.26 -19.71 -12.59
CA ALA A 23 -20.89 -19.47 -12.13
C ALA A 23 -20.36 -18.11 -12.63
N PHE A 24 -19.59 -17.42 -11.79
CA PHE A 24 -19.05 -16.08 -12.07
C PHE A 24 -18.33 -15.96 -13.42
N TRP A 25 -17.61 -17.00 -13.87
CA TRP A 25 -16.90 -16.95 -15.15
C TRP A 25 -17.81 -16.64 -16.34
N LYS A 26 -19.10 -17.00 -16.27
CA LYS A 26 -20.08 -16.67 -17.30
C LYS A 26 -20.42 -15.18 -17.30
N THR A 27 -20.65 -14.58 -16.13
CA THR A 27 -20.82 -13.13 -15.96
C THR A 27 -19.58 -12.37 -16.42
N ALA A 28 -18.39 -12.88 -16.10
CA ALA A 28 -17.12 -12.30 -16.52
C ALA A 28 -16.95 -12.31 -18.06
N VAL A 29 -17.29 -13.42 -18.72
CA VAL A 29 -17.31 -13.49 -20.20
C VAL A 29 -18.33 -12.51 -20.77
N PHE A 30 -19.54 -12.47 -20.21
CA PHE A 30 -20.60 -11.58 -20.68
C PHE A 30 -20.12 -10.12 -20.69
N GLY A 31 -19.67 -9.59 -19.55
CA GLY A 31 -19.20 -8.21 -19.46
C GLY A 31 -17.98 -7.93 -20.36
N THR A 32 -17.01 -8.85 -20.40
CA THR A 32 -15.81 -8.67 -21.25
C THR A 32 -16.16 -8.68 -22.74
N ALA A 33 -17.16 -9.45 -23.16
CA ALA A 33 -17.63 -9.48 -24.54
C ALA A 33 -18.36 -8.20 -24.94
N LEU A 34 -19.17 -7.61 -24.05
CA LEU A 34 -19.82 -6.32 -24.31
C LEU A 34 -18.76 -5.22 -24.52
N LEU A 35 -17.77 -5.16 -23.63
CA LEU A 35 -16.67 -4.19 -23.74
C LEU A 35 -15.81 -4.41 -25.00
N GLU A 36 -15.61 -5.66 -25.43
CA GLU A 36 -14.92 -6.00 -26.68
C GLU A 36 -15.68 -5.49 -27.92
N ARG A 37 -17.02 -5.41 -27.87
CA ARG A 37 -17.84 -4.84 -28.95
C ARG A 37 -17.78 -3.31 -29.00
N GLN A 38 -17.58 -2.65 -27.85
CA GLN A 38 -17.38 -1.20 -27.78
C GLN A 38 -15.95 -0.78 -28.20
N TRP A 39 -14.96 -1.66 -27.99
CA TRP A 39 -13.54 -1.38 -28.21
C TRP A 39 -13.22 -0.73 -29.58
N PRO A 40 -13.72 -1.21 -30.73
CA PRO A 40 -13.45 -0.60 -32.03
C PRO A 40 -13.89 0.87 -32.12
N VAL A 41 -14.96 1.23 -31.40
CA VAL A 41 -15.46 2.61 -31.34
C VAL A 41 -14.48 3.48 -30.55
N TYR A 42 -14.11 3.06 -29.33
CA TYR A 42 -13.15 3.79 -28.50
C TYR A 42 -11.79 3.94 -29.19
N GLU A 43 -11.27 2.88 -29.81
CA GLU A 43 -9.98 2.91 -30.50
C GLU A 43 -9.95 3.98 -31.59
N ARG A 44 -11.04 4.09 -32.38
CA ARG A 44 -11.17 5.11 -33.42
C ARG A 44 -11.41 6.50 -32.85
N LEU A 45 -12.22 6.63 -31.80
CA LEU A 45 -12.47 7.91 -31.11
C LEU A 45 -11.22 8.46 -30.44
N ALA A 46 -10.31 7.61 -29.97
CA ALA A 46 -9.10 8.02 -29.28
C ALA A 46 -8.01 8.60 -30.21
N VAL A 47 -8.13 8.40 -31.53
CA VAL A 47 -7.14 8.90 -32.49
C VAL A 47 -7.10 10.42 -32.47
N GLY A 48 -5.90 10.98 -32.28
CA GLY A 48 -5.69 12.42 -32.31
C GLY A 48 -6.35 13.18 -31.14
N ARG A 49 -6.67 12.49 -30.05
CA ARG A 49 -7.22 13.08 -28.83
C ARG A 49 -6.19 13.08 -27.71
N THR A 50 -6.17 14.14 -26.91
CA THR A 50 -5.23 14.29 -25.78
C THR A 50 -5.49 13.30 -24.65
N TRP A 51 -6.75 12.90 -24.48
CA TRP A 51 -7.18 11.85 -23.55
C TRP A 51 -7.05 10.44 -24.13
N GLY A 52 -6.81 10.30 -25.43
CA GLY A 52 -6.79 9.01 -26.12
C GLY A 52 -5.73 8.06 -25.57
N ALA A 53 -6.17 6.95 -24.99
CA ALA A 53 -5.29 5.94 -24.38
C ALA A 53 -5.63 4.51 -24.84
N PRO A 54 -5.66 4.24 -26.16
CA PRO A 54 -6.07 2.94 -26.70
C PRO A 54 -5.18 1.80 -26.17
N LYS A 55 -3.87 2.03 -26.05
CA LYS A 55 -2.95 1.00 -25.54
C LYS A 55 -3.23 0.63 -24.09
N GLU A 56 -3.66 1.58 -23.27
CA GLU A 56 -3.95 1.37 -21.85
C GLU A 56 -5.29 0.67 -21.66
N VAL A 57 -6.34 1.12 -22.33
CA VAL A 57 -7.66 0.47 -22.30
C VAL A 57 -7.58 -0.96 -22.86
N ARG A 58 -6.85 -1.18 -23.96
CA ARG A 58 -6.60 -2.53 -24.52
C ARG A 58 -5.91 -3.46 -23.53
N LYS A 59 -4.92 -2.96 -22.77
CA LYS A 59 -4.25 -3.75 -21.73
C LYS A 59 -5.21 -4.20 -20.64
N VAL A 60 -6.18 -3.37 -20.27
CA VAL A 60 -7.23 -3.74 -19.30
C VAL A 60 -8.09 -4.87 -19.86
N LEU A 61 -8.56 -4.72 -21.09
CA LEU A 61 -9.40 -5.73 -21.76
C LEU A 61 -8.66 -7.06 -21.94
N ASP A 62 -7.39 -7.03 -22.33
CA ASP A 62 -6.53 -8.22 -22.41
C ASP A 62 -6.33 -8.88 -21.06
N ARG A 63 -6.26 -8.08 -19.98
CA ARG A 63 -6.12 -8.60 -18.63
C ARG A 63 -7.41 -9.26 -18.14
N LEU A 64 -8.57 -8.66 -18.40
CA LEU A 64 -9.89 -9.24 -18.12
C LEU A 64 -10.00 -10.62 -18.75
N TRP A 65 -9.69 -10.73 -20.04
CA TRP A 65 -9.70 -12.02 -20.71
C TRP A 65 -8.69 -13.04 -20.16
N LYS A 66 -7.50 -12.61 -19.72
CA LYS A 66 -6.51 -13.48 -19.06
C LYS A 66 -6.97 -13.94 -17.67
N ALA A 67 -7.74 -13.12 -16.97
CA ALA A 67 -8.26 -13.41 -15.64
C ALA A 67 -9.39 -14.45 -15.65
N ILE A 68 -10.24 -14.47 -16.69
CA ILE A 68 -11.36 -15.43 -16.78
C ILE A 68 -10.93 -16.90 -16.65
N PRO A 69 -10.00 -17.45 -17.46
CA PRO A 69 -9.63 -18.86 -17.37
C PRO A 69 -8.89 -19.18 -16.07
N THR A 70 -7.99 -18.30 -15.65
CA THR A 70 -7.05 -18.53 -14.55
C THR A 70 -7.62 -18.23 -13.17
N GLY A 71 -8.69 -17.44 -13.08
CA GLY A 71 -9.17 -16.88 -11.81
C GLY A 71 -8.19 -15.89 -11.17
N LEU A 72 -7.16 -15.44 -11.92
CA LEU A 72 -6.18 -14.48 -11.43
C LEU A 72 -6.88 -13.19 -11.02
N ARG A 73 -6.58 -12.73 -9.80
CA ARG A 73 -7.00 -11.39 -9.36
C ARG A 73 -6.41 -10.34 -10.30
N ILE A 74 -7.24 -9.39 -10.70
CA ILE A 74 -6.80 -8.24 -11.48
C ILE A 74 -6.24 -7.22 -10.49
N GLN A 75 -4.99 -6.79 -10.72
CA GLN A 75 -4.33 -5.83 -9.83
C GLN A 75 -4.96 -4.44 -10.00
N GLU A 76 -4.94 -3.64 -8.93
CA GLU A 76 -5.40 -2.24 -8.96
C GLU A 76 -4.70 -1.39 -10.03
N SER A 77 -3.47 -1.77 -10.40
CA SER A 77 -2.69 -1.10 -11.45
C SER A 77 -3.48 -0.92 -12.77
N TYR A 78 -4.42 -1.81 -13.08
CA TYR A 78 -5.25 -1.71 -14.28
C TYR A 78 -6.35 -0.64 -14.17
N LEU A 79 -6.89 -0.40 -12.97
CA LEU A 79 -7.78 0.72 -12.73
C LEU A 79 -7.03 2.05 -12.76
N GLN A 80 -5.83 2.10 -12.18
CA GLN A 80 -4.97 3.28 -12.27
C GLN A 80 -4.67 3.66 -13.73
N LEU A 81 -4.50 2.68 -14.63
CA LEU A 81 -4.32 2.96 -16.06
C LEU A 81 -5.52 3.70 -16.67
N LEU A 82 -6.75 3.40 -16.23
CA LEU A 82 -7.96 4.07 -16.71
C LEU A 82 -8.11 5.45 -16.08
N GLU A 83 -7.92 5.56 -14.77
CA GLU A 83 -8.03 6.82 -14.01
C GLU A 83 -6.99 7.86 -14.44
N GLU A 84 -5.81 7.42 -14.88
CA GLU A 84 -4.75 8.29 -15.42
C GLU A 84 -5.08 8.86 -16.82
N HIS A 85 -6.09 8.29 -17.48
CA HIS A 85 -6.52 8.64 -18.83
C HIS A 85 -8.03 8.90 -18.88
N PRO A 86 -8.54 9.87 -18.10
CA PRO A 86 -9.95 10.20 -18.11
C PRO A 86 -10.29 10.78 -19.48
N VAL A 87 -11.37 10.31 -20.06
CA VAL A 87 -11.98 11.00 -21.20
C VAL A 87 -12.64 12.25 -20.65
N GLU A 88 -12.36 13.40 -21.26
CA GLU A 88 -12.98 14.67 -20.90
C GLU A 88 -14.18 14.88 -21.86
N PRO A 89 -15.42 14.51 -21.49
CA PRO A 89 -16.57 14.42 -22.42
C PRO A 89 -17.12 15.78 -22.88
N ARG A 90 -16.33 16.86 -22.77
CA ARG A 90 -16.82 18.25 -22.90
C ARG A 90 -16.44 18.92 -24.21
N THR A 91 -15.62 18.29 -25.05
CA THR A 91 -15.14 18.94 -26.28
C THR A 91 -15.98 18.63 -27.51
N GLU A 92 -16.47 17.40 -27.65
CA GLU A 92 -17.24 16.95 -28.82
C GLU A 92 -18.37 15.99 -28.40
N PRO A 93 -19.48 15.90 -29.15
CA PRO A 93 -20.61 15.03 -28.81
C PRO A 93 -20.23 13.55 -28.62
N TRP A 94 -19.35 13.03 -29.47
CA TRP A 94 -18.89 11.63 -29.43
C TRP A 94 -17.91 11.33 -28.29
N ASP A 95 -17.36 12.33 -27.59
CA ASP A 95 -16.51 12.08 -26.42
C ASP A 95 -17.29 11.37 -25.30
N ALA A 96 -18.61 11.54 -25.25
CA ALA A 96 -19.47 10.83 -24.30
C ALA A 96 -19.40 9.30 -24.47
N LEU A 97 -19.33 8.79 -25.71
CA LEU A 97 -19.18 7.35 -25.94
C LEU A 97 -17.83 6.84 -25.48
N ALA A 98 -16.75 7.59 -25.77
CA ALA A 98 -15.43 7.20 -25.32
C ALA A 98 -15.35 7.20 -23.78
N ALA A 99 -15.99 8.17 -23.13
CA ALA A 99 -16.10 8.21 -21.67
C ALA A 99 -16.89 7.01 -21.13
N GLU A 100 -17.99 6.64 -21.78
CA GLU A 100 -18.80 5.48 -21.42
C GLU A 100 -18.00 4.17 -21.51
N THR A 101 -17.21 3.96 -22.57
CA THR A 101 -16.34 2.76 -22.66
C THR A 101 -15.32 2.68 -21.52
N VAL A 102 -14.74 3.81 -21.12
CA VAL A 102 -13.81 3.82 -19.99
C VAL A 102 -14.57 3.57 -18.67
N ALA A 103 -15.75 4.15 -18.49
CA ALA A 103 -16.60 3.91 -17.33
C ALA A 103 -17.02 2.44 -17.22
N ASP A 104 -17.42 1.82 -18.33
CA ASP A 104 -17.77 0.40 -18.41
C ASP A 104 -16.58 -0.50 -18.09
N ALA A 105 -15.38 -0.13 -18.55
CA ALA A 105 -14.15 -0.83 -18.19
C ALA A 105 -13.85 -0.74 -16.68
N VAL A 106 -14.08 0.42 -16.06
CA VAL A 106 -13.94 0.61 -14.60
C VAL A 106 -14.96 -0.26 -13.86
N HIS A 107 -16.24 -0.19 -14.24
CA HIS A 107 -17.29 -0.98 -13.59
C HIS A 107 -17.04 -2.48 -13.73
N LEU A 108 -16.58 -2.94 -14.90
CA LEU A 108 -16.25 -4.34 -15.10
C LEU A 108 -15.07 -4.80 -14.23
N LEU A 109 -14.08 -3.94 -13.95
CA LEU A 109 -13.01 -4.27 -12.99
C LEU A 109 -13.56 -4.51 -11.58
N GLU A 110 -14.54 -3.72 -11.14
CA GLU A 110 -15.21 -3.89 -9.85
C GLU A 110 -15.95 -5.23 -9.79
N VAL A 111 -16.71 -5.56 -10.82
CA VAL A 111 -17.39 -6.87 -10.96
C VAL A 111 -16.41 -8.03 -10.84
N PHE A 112 -15.20 -7.92 -11.42
CA PHE A 112 -14.14 -8.92 -11.27
C PHE A 112 -13.55 -9.01 -9.87
N TRP A 113 -13.42 -7.89 -9.16
CA TRP A 113 -12.91 -7.87 -7.79
C TRP A 113 -13.90 -8.45 -6.79
N GLU A 114 -15.18 -8.11 -6.93
CA GLU A 114 -16.25 -8.60 -6.07
C GLU A 114 -16.72 -10.01 -6.43
N LYS A 115 -16.37 -10.47 -7.64
CA LYS A 115 -16.89 -11.71 -8.24
C LYS A 115 -18.42 -11.70 -8.27
N ASP A 116 -19.02 -10.55 -8.56
CA ASP A 116 -20.47 -10.41 -8.58
C ASP A 116 -21.07 -11.17 -9.77
N ALA A 117 -21.59 -12.37 -9.49
CA ALA A 117 -22.26 -13.18 -10.50
C ALA A 117 -23.61 -12.59 -10.93
N ALA A 118 -24.22 -11.70 -10.14
CA ALA A 118 -25.51 -11.08 -10.41
C ALA A 118 -25.43 -9.79 -11.26
N ALA A 119 -24.22 -9.34 -11.61
CA ALA A 119 -23.98 -8.08 -12.32
C ALA A 119 -24.51 -8.01 -13.77
N VAL A 120 -24.92 -9.14 -14.37
CA VAL A 120 -25.34 -9.22 -15.78
C VAL A 120 -26.34 -8.13 -16.21
N PRO A 121 -27.43 -7.84 -15.46
CA PRO A 121 -28.38 -6.80 -15.87
C PRO A 121 -27.79 -5.40 -15.87
N GLY A 122 -26.88 -5.09 -14.93
CA GLY A 122 -26.20 -3.79 -14.87
C GLY A 122 -25.28 -3.60 -16.08
N LEU A 123 -24.45 -4.62 -16.37
CA LEU A 123 -23.57 -4.65 -17.54
C LEU A 123 -24.35 -4.53 -18.85
N ALA A 124 -25.48 -5.23 -18.97
CA ALA A 124 -26.35 -5.16 -20.13
C ALA A 124 -26.94 -3.76 -20.32
N GLN A 125 -27.43 -3.15 -19.24
CA GLN A 125 -28.01 -1.81 -19.26
C GLN A 125 -26.99 -0.75 -19.69
N GLN A 126 -25.77 -0.79 -19.17
CA GLN A 126 -24.69 0.11 -19.58
C GLN A 126 -24.37 -0.01 -21.08
N ASN A 127 -24.30 -1.23 -21.59
CA ASN A 127 -24.05 -1.43 -23.01
C ASN A 127 -25.19 -0.93 -23.91
N LEU A 128 -26.44 -0.97 -23.44
CA LEU A 128 -27.58 -0.34 -24.13
C LEU A 128 -27.50 1.20 -24.03
N HIS A 129 -27.06 1.74 -22.89
CA HIS A 129 -26.82 3.16 -22.73
C HIS A 129 -25.77 3.69 -23.72
N PHE A 130 -24.70 2.94 -23.96
CA PHE A 130 -23.72 3.25 -25.00
C PHE A 130 -24.36 3.43 -26.38
N VAL A 131 -25.28 2.53 -26.77
CA VAL A 131 -26.00 2.62 -28.05
C VAL A 131 -26.92 3.83 -28.09
N GLU A 132 -27.64 4.14 -27.01
CA GLU A 132 -28.45 5.37 -26.95
C GLU A 132 -27.60 6.63 -27.06
N LEU A 133 -26.44 6.69 -26.39
CA LEU A 133 -25.53 7.82 -26.50
C LEU A 133 -25.13 8.04 -27.96
N PHE A 134 -24.83 6.96 -28.69
CA PHE A 134 -24.59 7.03 -30.13
C PHE A 134 -25.78 7.60 -30.90
N LEU A 135 -26.98 7.04 -30.71
CA LEU A 135 -28.19 7.46 -31.42
C LEU A 135 -28.53 8.92 -31.16
N THR A 136 -28.41 9.34 -29.90
CA THR A 136 -28.56 10.74 -29.50
C THR A 136 -27.55 11.65 -30.22
N CYS A 137 -26.28 11.22 -30.33
CA CYS A 137 -25.26 12.00 -31.03
C CYS A 137 -25.53 12.15 -32.53
N VAL A 138 -26.20 11.18 -33.16
CA VAL A 138 -26.57 11.24 -34.59
C VAL A 138 -27.99 11.79 -34.82
N GLY A 139 -28.71 12.17 -33.76
CA GLY A 139 -30.03 12.78 -33.84
C GLY A 139 -31.17 11.78 -34.10
N GLU A 140 -31.00 10.53 -33.69
CA GLU A 140 -31.99 9.46 -33.82
C GLU A 140 -32.54 9.03 -32.46
N ASP A 141 -33.80 8.58 -32.44
CA ASP A 141 -34.46 8.07 -31.24
C ASP A 141 -33.98 6.66 -30.86
N SER A 142 -33.84 6.39 -29.56
CA SER A 142 -33.31 5.14 -29.01
C SER A 142 -34.35 4.02 -28.78
N ASP A 143 -35.46 4.02 -29.52
CA ASP A 143 -36.53 3.01 -29.36
C ASP A 143 -35.98 1.55 -29.44
N PRO A 144 -36.47 0.60 -28.60
CA PRO A 144 -36.19 -0.82 -28.75
C PRO A 144 -36.32 -1.41 -30.17
N GLU A 145 -37.18 -0.86 -31.02
CA GLU A 145 -37.37 -1.25 -32.41
C GLU A 145 -36.29 -0.70 -33.36
N HIS A 146 -35.49 0.27 -32.92
CA HIS A 146 -34.39 0.81 -33.71
C HIS A 146 -33.39 -0.31 -34.07
N PRO A 147 -32.95 -0.45 -35.34
CA PRO A 147 -32.16 -1.61 -35.78
C PRO A 147 -30.90 -1.89 -34.96
N LEU A 148 -30.16 -0.86 -34.52
CA LEU A 148 -28.99 -1.04 -33.64
C LEU A 148 -29.39 -1.52 -32.24
N MET A 149 -30.50 -1.01 -31.70
CA MET A 149 -30.96 -1.38 -30.37
C MET A 149 -31.48 -2.82 -30.38
N ALA A 150 -32.31 -3.16 -31.36
CA ALA A 150 -32.81 -4.52 -31.58
C ALA A 150 -31.66 -5.54 -31.77
N ALA A 151 -30.64 -5.19 -32.55
CA ALA A 151 -29.46 -6.02 -32.76
C ALA A 151 -28.68 -6.24 -31.46
N GLU A 152 -28.49 -5.20 -30.66
CA GLU A 152 -27.79 -5.31 -29.37
C GLU A 152 -28.59 -6.12 -28.35
N LEU A 153 -29.90 -5.90 -28.23
CA LEU A 153 -30.79 -6.70 -27.39
C LEU A 153 -30.71 -8.19 -27.76
N GLU A 154 -30.70 -8.52 -29.05
CA GLU A 154 -30.57 -9.91 -29.50
C GLU A 154 -29.17 -10.48 -29.25
N ALA A 155 -28.11 -9.70 -29.48
CA ALA A 155 -26.74 -10.12 -29.19
C ALA A 155 -26.57 -10.49 -27.69
N GLN A 156 -27.11 -9.68 -26.79
CA GLN A 156 -27.08 -9.95 -25.35
C GLN A 156 -27.85 -11.22 -24.98
N ARG A 157 -29.07 -11.41 -25.54
CA ARG A 157 -29.87 -12.62 -25.30
C ARG A 157 -29.17 -13.87 -25.82
N ALA A 158 -28.64 -13.82 -27.05
CA ALA A 158 -27.94 -14.93 -27.67
C ALA A 158 -26.71 -15.34 -26.84
N LEU A 159 -25.92 -14.36 -26.38
CA LEU A 159 -24.76 -14.63 -25.53
C LEU A 159 -25.16 -15.24 -24.18
N VAL A 160 -26.16 -14.69 -23.51
CA VAL A 160 -26.63 -15.22 -22.22
C VAL A 160 -27.18 -16.63 -22.36
N ARG A 161 -27.97 -16.94 -23.40
CA ARG A 161 -28.45 -18.30 -23.66
C ARG A 161 -27.28 -19.27 -23.83
N ARG A 162 -26.33 -18.93 -24.72
CA ARG A 162 -25.16 -19.76 -24.98
C ARG A 162 -24.33 -20.00 -23.71
N LEU A 163 -24.14 -18.97 -22.88
CA LEU A 163 -23.43 -19.08 -21.60
C LEU A 163 -24.21 -19.94 -20.59
N ALA A 164 -25.52 -19.72 -20.43
CA ALA A 164 -26.36 -20.47 -19.52
C ALA A 164 -26.35 -21.98 -19.85
N ASP A 165 -26.43 -22.30 -21.15
CA ASP A 165 -26.46 -23.67 -21.67
C ASP A 165 -25.09 -24.38 -21.61
N THR A 166 -23.98 -23.62 -21.47
CA THR A 166 -22.63 -24.20 -21.40
C THR A 166 -22.33 -24.76 -20.01
N PRO A 167 -22.03 -26.07 -19.85
CA PRO A 167 -21.61 -26.63 -18.57
C PRO A 167 -20.27 -26.07 -18.10
N ASN A 168 -20.06 -25.97 -16.78
CA ASN A 168 -18.82 -25.41 -16.21
C ASN A 168 -17.55 -26.17 -16.62
N ARG A 169 -17.64 -27.49 -16.86
CA ARG A 169 -16.52 -28.31 -17.34
C ARG A 169 -16.05 -27.92 -18.73
N ASP A 170 -16.92 -27.32 -19.53
CA ASP A 170 -16.66 -26.95 -20.92
C ASP A 170 -16.14 -25.49 -21.04
N LYS A 171 -15.89 -24.83 -19.91
CA LYS A 171 -15.32 -23.47 -19.83
C LYS A 171 -14.08 -23.28 -20.73
N PRO A 172 -13.04 -24.15 -20.71
CA PRO A 172 -11.85 -23.92 -21.54
C PRO A 172 -12.16 -23.91 -23.04
N ALA A 173 -12.94 -24.89 -23.51
CA ALA A 173 -13.34 -25.01 -24.91
C ALA A 173 -14.22 -23.82 -25.35
N PHE A 174 -15.17 -23.41 -24.50
CA PHE A 174 -15.98 -22.22 -24.75
C PHE A 174 -15.11 -20.99 -24.93
N LEU A 175 -14.15 -20.74 -24.04
CA LEU A 175 -13.30 -19.55 -24.07
C LEU A 175 -12.39 -19.52 -25.30
N GLU A 176 -11.84 -20.67 -25.69
CA GLU A 176 -11.02 -20.79 -26.90
C GLU A 176 -11.84 -20.45 -28.15
N GLN A 177 -13.01 -21.08 -28.31
CA GLN A 177 -13.90 -20.83 -29.44
C GLN A 177 -14.37 -19.37 -29.47
N TYR A 178 -14.91 -18.89 -28.35
CA TYR A 178 -15.50 -17.56 -28.27
C TYR A 178 -14.47 -16.44 -28.50
N ARG A 179 -13.21 -16.63 -28.07
CA ARG A 179 -12.16 -15.63 -28.32
C ARG A 179 -11.73 -15.58 -29.78
N ALA A 180 -11.83 -16.67 -30.54
CA ALA A 180 -11.53 -16.71 -31.96
C ALA A 180 -12.64 -16.12 -32.85
N GLU A 181 -13.88 -16.05 -32.36
CA GLU A 181 -15.02 -15.48 -33.10
C GLU A 181 -14.84 -13.97 -33.33
N ASP A 182 -15.33 -13.46 -34.46
CA ASP A 182 -15.52 -12.03 -34.64
C ASP A 182 -16.81 -11.59 -33.92
N LYS A 183 -16.67 -10.66 -32.97
CA LYS A 183 -17.81 -10.12 -32.20
C LYS A 183 -18.46 -8.93 -32.89
N GLY A 184 -17.82 -8.41 -33.94
CA GLY A 184 -18.21 -7.18 -34.61
C GLY A 184 -18.10 -5.96 -33.72
N ASN A 185 -18.49 -4.82 -34.30
CA ASN A 185 -18.64 -3.55 -33.64
C ASN A 185 -20.08 -3.40 -33.10
N ILE A 186 -20.25 -2.83 -31.91
CA ILE A 186 -21.56 -2.51 -31.35
C ILE A 186 -22.39 -1.56 -32.24
N LEU A 187 -21.73 -0.70 -33.03
CA LEU A 187 -22.39 0.18 -34.00
C LEU A 187 -22.62 -0.46 -35.38
N GLY A 188 -22.24 -1.73 -35.55
CA GLY A 188 -22.25 -2.41 -36.84
C GLY A 188 -21.42 -1.65 -37.89
N GLU A 189 -22.02 -1.38 -39.04
CA GLU A 189 -21.43 -0.58 -40.13
C GLU A 189 -21.63 0.93 -39.94
N ARG A 190 -22.41 1.35 -38.94
CA ARG A 190 -22.74 2.76 -38.74
C ARG A 190 -21.60 3.53 -38.09
N TRP A 191 -21.49 4.80 -38.46
CA TRP A 191 -20.51 5.72 -37.91
C TRP A 191 -21.06 7.15 -37.86
N PHE A 192 -20.41 8.00 -37.07
CA PHE A 192 -20.70 9.42 -36.98
C PHE A 192 -20.48 10.12 -38.34
N PRO A 193 -21.51 10.71 -38.96
CA PRO A 193 -21.39 11.31 -40.30
C PRO A 193 -20.42 12.50 -40.35
N GLN A 194 -20.26 13.22 -39.23
CA GLN A 194 -19.46 14.45 -39.14
C GLN A 194 -18.13 14.26 -38.39
N TYR A 195 -17.72 13.01 -38.13
CA TYR A 195 -16.50 12.77 -37.37
C TYR A 195 -15.26 13.17 -38.20
N PRO A 196 -14.43 14.10 -37.70
CA PRO A 196 -13.27 14.57 -38.44
C PRO A 196 -12.10 13.57 -38.36
N ASP A 197 -11.30 13.52 -39.41
CA ASP A 197 -10.07 12.73 -39.43
C ASP A 197 -8.97 13.45 -38.64
N TYR A 198 -8.87 13.15 -37.35
CA TYR A 198 -7.81 13.71 -36.50
C TYR A 198 -6.45 13.06 -36.81
N PRO A 199 -5.37 13.86 -36.99
CA PRO A 199 -4.02 13.30 -37.05
C PRO A 199 -3.61 12.73 -35.68
N PRO A 200 -2.82 11.66 -35.62
CA PRO A 200 -2.35 11.11 -34.35
C PRO A 200 -1.58 12.15 -33.53
N LEU A 201 -2.02 12.36 -32.28
CA LEU A 201 -1.33 13.25 -31.34
C LEU A 201 -0.20 12.53 -30.63
N LYS A 202 0.84 13.30 -30.25
CA LYS A 202 1.86 12.83 -29.31
C LYS A 202 1.23 12.65 -27.93
N ARG A 203 1.66 11.59 -27.24
CA ARG A 203 1.14 11.21 -25.92
C ARG A 203 1.26 12.34 -24.91
N ARG A 204 0.21 12.51 -24.09
CA ARG A 204 0.17 13.45 -22.95
C ARG A 204 1.40 13.25 -22.05
N LYS A 205 2.00 14.35 -21.60
CA LYS A 205 3.17 14.26 -20.71
C LYS A 205 2.73 13.75 -19.35
N ARG A 206 3.64 13.05 -18.66
CA ARG A 206 3.40 12.47 -17.33
C ARG A 206 2.99 13.51 -16.27
N ALA A 207 3.39 14.77 -16.48
CA ALA A 207 3.08 15.89 -15.59
C ALA A 207 1.62 16.36 -15.68
N ASP A 208 0.92 16.06 -16.78
CA ASP A 208 -0.45 16.53 -17.03
C ASP A 208 -1.50 15.49 -16.62
N MET A 209 -1.10 14.41 -15.95
CA MET A 209 -2.03 13.37 -15.49
C MET A 209 -2.91 13.89 -14.35
N PRO A 210 -4.16 13.41 -14.26
CA PRO A 210 -5.03 13.76 -13.16
C PRO A 210 -4.45 13.31 -11.81
N PRO A 211 -4.86 13.96 -10.70
CA PRO A 211 -4.47 13.56 -9.37
C PRO A 211 -4.96 12.14 -9.08
N LEU A 212 -4.23 11.43 -8.20
CA LEU A 212 -4.67 10.14 -7.71
C LEU A 212 -5.98 10.31 -6.93
N ARG A 213 -6.91 9.38 -7.09
CA ARG A 213 -8.07 9.27 -6.20
C ARG A 213 -7.64 9.12 -4.74
N ARG A 214 -8.46 9.65 -3.84
CA ARG A 214 -8.18 9.68 -2.41
C ARG A 214 -8.06 8.30 -1.78
N THR A 215 -9.02 7.41 -2.03
CA THR A 215 -9.05 6.01 -1.56
C THR A 215 -8.86 5.04 -2.72
N SER A 216 -8.69 3.75 -2.46
CA SER A 216 -8.87 2.70 -3.47
C SER A 216 -9.80 1.59 -2.99
N PRO A 217 -10.55 0.90 -3.88
CA PRO A 217 -11.37 -0.25 -3.50
C PRO A 217 -10.57 -1.33 -2.78
N GLN A 218 -9.32 -1.55 -3.18
CA GLN A 218 -8.43 -2.49 -2.51
C GLN A 218 -8.04 -1.99 -1.11
N TYR A 219 -7.73 -0.71 -0.95
CA TYR A 219 -7.51 -0.13 0.38
C TYR A 219 -8.75 -0.29 1.26
N GLU A 220 -9.95 -0.03 0.73
CA GLU A 220 -11.21 -0.16 1.46
C GLU A 220 -11.48 -1.61 1.87
N GLN A 221 -11.19 -2.57 0.99
CA GLN A 221 -11.24 -4.00 1.32
C GLN A 221 -10.22 -4.39 2.40
N VAL A 222 -8.97 -3.92 2.30
CA VAL A 222 -7.93 -4.16 3.31
C VAL A 222 -8.32 -3.53 4.64
N GLN A 223 -8.83 -2.30 4.63
CA GLN A 223 -9.31 -1.61 5.81
C GLN A 223 -10.47 -2.35 6.47
N LYS A 224 -11.45 -2.79 5.69
CA LYS A 224 -12.56 -3.62 6.17
C LYS A 224 -12.04 -4.91 6.80
N ALA A 225 -11.18 -5.65 6.09
CA ALA A 225 -10.60 -6.90 6.57
C ALA A 225 -9.77 -6.72 7.85
N MET A 226 -9.01 -5.63 7.99
CA MET A 226 -8.23 -5.33 9.20
C MET A 226 -9.13 -4.99 10.39
N ARG A 227 -10.23 -4.25 10.16
CA ARG A 227 -11.22 -3.95 11.20
C ARG A 227 -11.97 -5.18 11.67
N GLU A 228 -12.30 -6.10 10.76
CA GLU A 228 -12.98 -7.36 11.07
C GLU A 228 -12.02 -8.40 11.70
N GLY A 229 -10.77 -8.46 11.25
CA GLY A 229 -9.75 -9.40 11.72
C GLY A 229 -9.18 -9.09 13.10
N ASN A 230 -9.43 -7.88 13.60
CA ASN A 230 -8.98 -7.41 14.91
C ASN A 230 -7.44 -7.44 15.08
N ASP A 231 -6.70 -7.27 13.97
CA ASP A 231 -5.22 -7.33 13.93
C ASP A 231 -4.61 -6.38 14.97
N TRP A 232 -5.16 -5.17 15.08
CA TRP A 232 -4.72 -4.19 16.07
C TRP A 232 -4.92 -4.66 17.52
N ALA A 233 -6.08 -5.23 17.88
CA ALA A 233 -6.26 -5.71 19.25
C ALA A 233 -5.41 -6.96 19.56
N GLN A 234 -5.12 -7.80 18.56
CA GLN A 234 -4.13 -8.86 18.72
C GLN A 234 -2.76 -8.28 19.07
N ARG A 235 -2.37 -7.19 18.42
CA ARG A 235 -1.12 -6.50 18.71
C ARG A 235 -1.11 -5.82 20.06
N GLN A 236 -2.20 -5.16 20.44
CA GLN A 236 -2.37 -4.59 21.78
C GLN A 236 -2.23 -5.68 22.84
N SER A 237 -2.80 -6.87 22.62
CA SER A 237 -2.66 -8.02 23.53
C SER A 237 -1.22 -8.49 23.67
N ARG A 238 -0.43 -8.46 22.57
CA ARG A 238 1.01 -8.77 22.61
C ARG A 238 1.79 -7.71 23.37
N LEU A 239 1.54 -6.42 23.12
CA LEU A 239 2.17 -5.31 23.84
C LEU A 239 1.83 -5.36 25.33
N GLU A 240 0.59 -5.69 25.69
CA GLU A 240 0.17 -5.87 27.08
C GLU A 240 0.89 -7.05 27.75
N ARG A 241 1.12 -8.15 27.01
CA ARG A 241 1.93 -9.26 27.50
C ARG A 241 3.36 -8.82 27.81
N LEU A 242 3.99 -8.05 26.92
CA LEU A 242 5.33 -7.51 27.16
C LEU A 242 5.35 -6.58 28.37
N ARG A 243 4.30 -5.78 28.57
CA ARG A 243 4.14 -4.91 29.74
C ARG A 243 4.11 -5.71 31.04
N ARG A 244 3.26 -6.74 31.11
CA ARG A 244 3.22 -7.63 32.27
C ARG A 244 4.57 -8.31 32.53
N MET A 245 5.26 -8.77 31.50
CA MET A 245 6.60 -9.36 31.65
C MET A 245 7.61 -8.37 32.23
N ALA A 246 7.61 -7.12 31.76
CA ALA A 246 8.49 -6.07 32.28
C ALA A 246 8.18 -5.72 33.74
N GLU A 247 6.89 -5.55 34.07
CA GLU A 247 6.42 -5.19 35.42
C GLU A 247 6.72 -6.30 36.44
N THR A 248 6.43 -7.55 36.08
CA THR A 248 6.65 -8.72 36.95
C THR A 248 8.08 -9.23 36.91
N ARG A 249 8.93 -8.66 36.04
CA ARG A 249 10.33 -9.07 35.80
C ARG A 249 10.43 -10.58 35.54
N THR A 250 9.41 -11.14 34.90
CA THR A 250 9.24 -12.57 34.63
C THR A 250 9.04 -12.77 33.13
N TRP A 251 9.88 -13.60 32.54
CA TRP A 251 9.76 -14.06 31.16
C TRP A 251 8.73 -15.18 31.07
N GLU A 252 7.67 -14.95 30.29
CA GLU A 252 6.69 -15.97 29.96
C GLU A 252 7.23 -16.89 28.86
N PRO A 253 7.12 -18.21 29.02
CA PRO A 253 7.60 -19.13 28.01
C PRO A 253 6.68 -19.23 26.80
N SER A 254 7.23 -19.69 25.68
CA SER A 254 6.46 -20.08 24.49
C SER A 254 5.51 -21.24 24.81
N ALA A 255 4.50 -21.45 23.95
CA ALA A 255 3.48 -22.48 24.14
C ALA A 255 4.11 -23.86 24.42
N GLY A 256 3.94 -24.38 25.65
CA GLY A 256 4.44 -25.70 26.08
C GLY A 256 5.10 -25.77 27.45
N GLU A 257 5.47 -24.65 28.08
CA GLU A 257 6.01 -24.63 29.45
C GLU A 257 4.98 -24.06 30.45
N THR A 258 4.97 -24.58 31.68
CA THR A 258 3.88 -24.40 32.66
C THR A 258 4.06 -23.23 33.64
N ALA A 259 5.25 -22.61 33.72
CA ALA A 259 5.48 -21.48 34.63
C ALA A 259 6.46 -20.46 34.04
N GLY A 260 6.18 -19.17 34.26
CA GLY A 260 7.10 -18.07 33.94
C GLY A 260 8.42 -18.19 34.71
N ARG A 261 9.53 -17.78 34.09
CA ARG A 261 10.86 -17.75 34.73
C ARG A 261 11.32 -16.31 34.94
N PRO A 262 12.13 -16.00 35.96
CA PRO A 262 12.73 -14.68 36.12
C PRO A 262 13.49 -14.23 34.87
N MET A 263 13.39 -12.93 34.56
CA MET A 263 14.11 -12.36 33.41
C MET A 263 15.62 -12.39 33.62
N THR A 264 16.33 -12.66 32.54
CA THR A 264 17.79 -12.59 32.41
C THR A 264 18.18 -11.32 31.65
N PRO A 265 19.47 -10.95 31.61
CA PRO A 265 19.91 -9.80 30.84
C PRO A 265 19.55 -9.90 29.34
N ALA A 266 19.60 -11.11 28.77
CA ALA A 266 19.24 -11.35 27.37
C ALA A 266 17.74 -11.14 27.11
N ASP A 267 16.89 -11.40 28.10
CA ASP A 267 15.44 -11.22 27.99
C ASP A 267 15.04 -9.74 27.94
N VAL A 268 15.80 -8.86 28.60
CA VAL A 268 15.58 -7.40 28.52
C VAL A 268 15.80 -6.91 27.09
N LEU A 269 16.87 -7.37 26.45
CA LEU A 269 17.11 -7.09 25.03
C LEU A 269 16.05 -7.71 24.12
N ALA A 270 15.64 -8.95 24.39
CA ALA A 270 14.57 -9.62 23.64
C ALA A 270 13.24 -8.86 23.75
N LEU A 271 12.91 -8.34 24.93
CA LEU A 271 11.72 -7.54 25.18
C LEU A 271 11.74 -6.26 24.35
N LEU A 272 12.85 -5.52 24.34
CA LEU A 272 12.98 -4.28 23.57
C LEU A 272 12.89 -4.52 22.06
N VAL A 273 13.52 -5.60 21.57
CA VAL A 273 13.46 -6.01 20.17
C VAL A 273 12.02 -6.37 19.77
N GLU A 274 11.34 -7.18 20.58
CA GLU A 274 9.95 -7.55 20.33
C GLU A 274 9.03 -6.32 20.40
N GLN A 275 9.22 -5.43 21.38
CA GLN A 275 8.47 -4.18 21.46
C GLN A 275 8.66 -3.33 20.20
N ALA A 276 9.89 -3.19 19.70
CA ALA A 276 10.18 -2.43 18.48
C ALA A 276 9.45 -3.01 17.25
N ASP A 277 9.45 -4.33 17.07
CA ASP A 277 8.69 -5.00 16.00
C ASP A 277 7.18 -4.74 16.11
N GLN A 278 6.64 -4.99 17.31
CA GLN A 278 5.20 -4.89 17.55
C GLN A 278 4.69 -3.46 17.42
N THR A 279 5.47 -2.46 17.83
CA THR A 279 5.11 -1.03 17.70
C THR A 279 5.29 -0.52 16.27
N LEU A 280 6.38 -0.87 15.57
CA LEU A 280 6.63 -0.47 14.18
C LEU A 280 5.50 -0.92 13.24
N SER A 281 5.16 -2.20 13.34
CA SER A 281 4.12 -2.78 12.50
C SER A 281 2.72 -2.43 13.01
N GLY A 282 2.54 -2.35 14.34
CA GLY A 282 1.30 -1.91 14.97
C GLY A 282 0.93 -0.46 14.68
N ALA A 283 1.88 0.43 14.40
CA ALA A 283 1.59 1.80 13.97
C ALA A 283 0.70 1.84 12.71
N LYS A 284 0.98 0.98 11.73
CA LYS A 284 0.21 0.90 10.48
C LYS A 284 -1.20 0.37 10.74
N GLU A 285 -1.31 -0.69 11.52
CA GLU A 285 -2.59 -1.32 11.88
C GLU A 285 -3.46 -0.40 12.74
N CYS A 286 -2.85 0.29 13.72
CA CYS A 286 -3.49 1.30 14.55
C CYS A 286 -4.19 2.34 13.69
N TYR A 287 -3.47 2.99 12.77
CA TYR A 287 -4.06 4.04 11.93
C TYR A 287 -5.25 3.55 11.09
N VAL A 288 -5.18 2.35 10.51
CA VAL A 288 -6.30 1.80 9.69
C VAL A 288 -7.54 1.56 10.54
N CYS A 289 -7.33 1.02 11.74
CA CYS A 289 -8.40 0.64 12.64
C CYS A 289 -9.03 1.86 13.33
N THR A 290 -8.22 2.81 13.79
CA THR A 290 -8.68 3.92 14.66
C THR A 290 -8.70 5.28 13.96
N GLY A 291 -7.88 5.48 12.92
CA GLY A 291 -7.63 6.80 12.33
C GLY A 291 -6.79 7.72 13.22
N ASP A 292 -6.27 7.24 14.35
CA ASP A 292 -5.55 8.06 15.34
C ASP A 292 -4.10 8.29 14.89
N GLY A 293 -3.87 9.49 14.34
CA GLY A 293 -2.53 9.91 13.92
C GLY A 293 -1.55 10.14 15.08
N LEU A 294 -2.04 10.60 16.25
CA LEU A 294 -1.18 10.85 17.40
C LEU A 294 -0.66 9.52 17.97
N GLN A 295 -1.56 8.57 18.20
CA GLN A 295 -1.21 7.23 18.67
C GLN A 295 -0.27 6.53 17.68
N THR A 296 -0.55 6.63 16.37
CA THR A 296 0.29 6.05 15.33
C THR A 296 1.72 6.62 15.35
N ARG A 297 1.87 7.95 15.44
CA ARG A 297 3.18 8.60 15.57
C ARG A 297 3.90 8.19 16.85
N ALA A 298 3.16 8.05 17.96
CA ALA A 298 3.73 7.58 19.22
C ALA A 298 4.24 6.14 19.14
N LEU A 299 3.58 5.26 18.40
CA LEU A 299 4.05 3.89 18.15
C LEU A 299 5.35 3.88 17.31
N TYR A 300 5.47 4.74 16.30
CA TYR A 300 6.74 4.91 15.56
C TYR A 300 7.85 5.41 16.49
N ASP A 301 7.57 6.43 17.31
CA ASP A 301 8.53 6.94 18.28
C ASP A 301 8.99 5.87 19.28
N GLN A 302 8.04 5.11 19.86
CA GLN A 302 8.34 4.00 20.76
C GLN A 302 9.22 2.94 20.08
N ALA A 303 8.95 2.60 18.82
CA ALA A 303 9.80 1.67 18.08
C ALA A 303 11.25 2.17 18.01
N ALA A 304 11.45 3.44 17.64
CA ALA A 304 12.77 4.04 17.54
C ALA A 304 13.52 4.07 18.89
N ARG A 305 12.82 4.44 19.98
CA ARG A 305 13.39 4.45 21.34
C ARG A 305 13.70 3.03 21.85
N SER A 306 12.88 2.03 21.52
CA SER A 306 13.16 0.62 21.82
C SER A 306 14.44 0.14 21.12
N PHE A 307 14.60 0.46 19.83
CA PHE A 307 15.83 0.18 19.10
C PHE A 307 17.04 0.85 19.76
N TRP A 308 16.94 2.14 20.04
CA TRP A 308 18.01 2.92 20.67
C TRP A 308 18.46 2.33 22.01
N ALA A 309 17.50 1.98 22.88
CA ALA A 309 17.75 1.35 24.16
C ALA A 309 18.43 -0.01 24.01
N ALA A 310 17.95 -0.85 23.07
CA ALA A 310 18.55 -2.15 22.81
C ALA A 310 20.01 -2.01 22.37
N TYR A 311 20.30 -1.11 21.42
CA TYR A 311 21.67 -0.83 21.00
C TYR A 311 22.54 -0.33 22.15
N ALA A 312 22.04 0.59 22.98
CA ALA A 312 22.78 1.12 24.13
C ALA A 312 23.11 0.06 25.19
N LEU A 313 22.24 -0.93 25.41
CA LEU A 313 22.51 -2.06 26.29
C LEU A 313 23.60 -2.98 25.72
N VAL A 314 23.53 -3.28 24.42
CA VAL A 314 24.57 -4.10 23.76
C VAL A 314 25.94 -3.44 23.85
N ASP A 315 26.02 -2.12 23.69
CA ASP A 315 27.28 -1.38 23.81
C ASP A 315 27.87 -1.42 25.22
N ARG A 316 27.02 -1.64 26.23
CA ARG A 316 27.42 -1.85 27.62
C ARG A 316 27.72 -3.31 27.95
N GLY A 317 27.81 -4.18 26.94
CA GLY A 317 28.16 -5.60 27.11
C GLY A 317 27.01 -6.49 27.55
N TRP A 318 25.76 -6.03 27.45
CA TRP A 318 24.61 -6.90 27.71
C TRP A 318 24.53 -8.02 26.66
N PRO A 319 24.28 -9.28 27.06
CA PRO A 319 24.30 -10.42 26.15
C PRO A 319 23.13 -10.36 25.18
N GLY A 320 23.43 -10.23 23.88
CA GLY A 320 22.42 -10.26 22.83
C GLY A 320 21.76 -11.64 22.68
N THR A 321 20.62 -11.64 21.99
CA THR A 321 19.97 -12.85 21.49
C THR A 321 20.39 -13.12 20.05
N GLU A 322 20.28 -14.36 19.57
CA GLU A 322 20.50 -14.70 18.15
C GLU A 322 19.68 -13.80 17.20
N ARG A 323 18.47 -13.39 17.63
CA ARG A 323 17.59 -12.44 16.91
C ARG A 323 18.24 -11.07 16.62
N LEU A 324 19.14 -10.57 17.48
CA LEU A 324 19.89 -9.34 17.21
C LEU A 324 20.93 -9.54 16.09
N GLY A 325 21.48 -10.75 15.94
CA GLY A 325 22.47 -11.09 14.90
C GLY A 325 21.87 -11.39 13.52
N GLU A 326 20.64 -11.93 13.46
CA GLU A 326 20.04 -12.45 12.23
C GLU A 326 19.26 -11.42 11.37
N GLY A 327 19.03 -10.20 11.86
CA GLY A 327 18.44 -9.15 11.02
C GLY A 327 18.05 -7.87 11.73
N PHE A 328 17.72 -7.93 13.03
CA PHE A 328 17.21 -6.78 13.78
C PHE A 328 18.29 -5.75 14.14
N GLY A 329 19.55 -6.18 14.30
CA GLY A 329 20.70 -5.27 14.44
C GLY A 329 21.07 -4.52 13.15
N ARG A 330 20.43 -4.85 12.01
CA ARG A 330 20.78 -4.30 10.69
C ARG A 330 19.91 -3.11 10.31
N ASP A 331 18.64 -3.05 10.71
CA ASP A 331 17.66 -2.03 10.26
C ASP A 331 17.71 -0.69 11.03
N ILE A 332 18.90 -0.10 11.11
CA ILE A 332 19.11 1.24 11.71
C ILE A 332 18.33 2.32 10.96
N GLN A 333 18.16 2.15 9.65
CA GLN A 333 17.47 3.12 8.81
C GLN A 333 16.00 3.24 9.21
N SER A 334 15.25 2.14 9.31
CA SER A 334 13.84 2.20 9.72
C SER A 334 13.70 2.80 11.12
N ALA A 335 14.58 2.45 12.06
CA ALA A 335 14.57 3.04 13.40
C ALA A 335 14.76 4.58 13.35
N ALA A 336 15.71 5.06 12.54
CA ALA A 336 15.95 6.48 12.38
C ALA A 336 14.76 7.21 11.72
N LEU A 337 14.15 6.61 10.69
CA LEU A 337 12.97 7.16 10.06
C LEU A 337 11.77 7.19 11.01
N CYS A 338 11.62 6.18 11.87
CA CYS A 338 10.62 6.16 12.95
C CYS A 338 10.82 7.30 13.96
N ALA A 339 12.06 7.57 14.37
CA ALA A 339 12.37 8.73 15.21
C ALA A 339 11.97 10.04 14.49
N GLY A 340 12.28 10.14 13.19
CA GLY A 340 11.84 11.24 12.34
C GLY A 340 10.32 11.40 12.26
N MET A 341 9.55 10.31 12.21
CA MET A 341 8.08 10.34 12.29
C MET A 341 7.57 10.83 13.66
N GLY A 342 8.27 10.44 14.74
CA GLY A 342 8.03 10.91 16.11
C GLY A 342 8.41 12.38 16.35
N GLY A 343 9.21 12.99 15.47
CA GLY A 343 9.71 14.36 15.64
C GLY A 343 11.03 14.49 16.40
N HIS A 344 11.71 13.37 16.64
CA HIS A 344 12.99 13.32 17.37
C HIS A 344 14.15 13.15 16.38
N TRP A 345 14.48 14.22 15.66
CA TRP A 345 15.53 14.19 14.62
C TRP A 345 16.93 14.00 15.20
N GLU A 346 17.17 14.42 16.44
CA GLU A 346 18.40 14.18 17.19
C GLU A 346 18.60 12.68 17.45
N LEU A 347 17.52 11.97 17.80
CA LEU A 347 17.54 10.51 17.93
C LEU A 347 17.77 9.83 16.58
N ALA A 348 17.12 10.31 15.52
CA ALA A 348 17.34 9.82 14.16
C ALA A 348 18.81 9.96 13.75
N GLN A 349 19.41 11.12 14.01
CA GLN A 349 20.83 11.37 13.77
C GLN A 349 21.72 10.41 14.55
N ALA A 350 21.49 10.26 15.86
CA ALA A 350 22.29 9.39 16.72
C ALA A 350 22.19 7.91 16.31
N LEU A 351 21.00 7.46 15.88
CA LEU A 351 20.80 6.12 15.32
C LEU A 351 21.62 5.93 14.04
N LEU A 352 21.52 6.87 13.09
CA LEU A 352 22.26 6.78 11.84
C LEU A 352 23.77 6.77 12.10
N GLU A 353 24.29 7.61 13.00
CA GLU A 353 25.73 7.71 13.32
C GLU A 353 26.37 6.37 13.72
N ARG A 354 25.58 5.48 14.36
CA ARG A 354 26.00 4.12 14.72
C ARG A 354 26.24 3.21 13.51
N SER A 355 25.74 3.55 12.32
CA SER A 355 25.78 2.67 11.13
C SER A 355 27.04 2.79 10.26
N TRP A 356 27.94 3.74 10.49
CA TRP A 356 29.18 3.84 9.68
C TRP A 356 30.43 4.37 10.39
N THR A 357 30.34 4.92 11.59
CA THR A 357 31.52 5.51 12.25
C THR A 357 32.50 4.41 12.67
N THR A 358 33.76 4.52 12.23
CA THR A 358 34.88 3.69 12.72
C THR A 358 35.30 4.03 14.14
N GLN A 359 34.74 5.10 14.70
CA GLN A 359 35.03 5.66 16.03
C GLN A 359 34.03 5.21 17.09
N TYR A 360 32.99 4.45 16.74
CA TYR A 360 32.08 3.91 17.73
C TYR A 360 32.75 2.74 18.49
N PRO A 361 32.95 2.82 19.81
CA PRO A 361 33.75 1.84 20.56
C PRO A 361 32.97 0.56 20.93
N GLY A 362 31.77 0.35 20.38
CA GLY A 362 30.91 -0.78 20.68
C GLY A 362 31.19 -2.05 19.84
N PRO A 363 30.90 -3.25 20.36
CA PRO A 363 31.17 -4.54 19.69
C PRO A 363 30.46 -4.71 18.33
N ASN A 364 29.43 -3.92 18.05
CA ASN A 364 28.64 -3.99 16.81
C ASN A 364 29.26 -3.30 15.58
N CYS A 365 30.39 -2.60 15.71
CA CYS A 365 31.16 -2.21 14.52
C CYS A 365 31.58 -3.41 13.66
N GLN A 366 31.60 -4.63 14.20
CA GLN A 366 31.95 -5.83 13.43
C GLN A 366 30.84 -6.33 12.51
N MET A 367 29.55 -6.15 12.84
CA MET A 367 28.44 -6.56 11.95
C MET A 367 28.36 -5.73 10.66
N LEU A 368 28.93 -4.52 10.67
CA LEU A 368 29.01 -3.61 9.52
C LEU A 368 30.32 -3.76 8.73
N ARG A 369 31.24 -4.65 9.16
CA ARG A 369 32.53 -4.89 8.50
C ARG A 369 32.49 -6.01 7.47
N THR A 370 31.53 -6.93 7.54
CA THR A 370 31.35 -7.98 6.52
C THR A 370 30.44 -7.47 5.40
N PRO A 371 30.94 -7.28 4.16
CA PRO A 371 30.17 -6.74 3.04
C PRO A 371 29.06 -7.66 2.51
N SER A 372 28.87 -8.84 3.09
CA SER A 372 28.12 -9.94 2.48
C SER A 372 26.60 -9.82 2.57
N THR A 373 26.04 -8.77 3.17
CA THR A 373 24.59 -8.61 3.30
C THR A 373 24.14 -7.30 2.66
N GLY A 374 24.09 -7.29 1.33
CA GLY A 374 23.67 -6.16 0.48
C GLY A 374 22.18 -5.82 0.57
N TRP A 375 21.64 -5.67 1.79
CA TRP A 375 20.22 -5.38 2.03
C TRP A 375 19.95 -3.97 2.59
N LEU A 376 20.96 -3.22 3.02
CA LEU A 376 20.83 -1.83 3.46
C LEU A 376 21.99 -1.00 2.93
N ASP A 377 21.67 0.02 2.14
CA ASP A 377 22.67 0.89 1.50
C ASP A 377 23.33 1.75 2.56
N ARG A 378 24.53 1.35 3.01
CA ARG A 378 25.38 2.11 3.94
C ARG A 378 25.52 3.58 3.50
N GLU A 379 25.57 3.81 2.20
CA GLU A 379 25.64 5.16 1.62
C GLU A 379 24.35 5.95 1.80
N GLU A 380 23.18 5.32 1.74
CA GLU A 380 21.91 5.99 1.98
C GLU A 380 21.81 6.50 3.43
N ASN A 381 22.22 5.68 4.40
CA ASN A 381 22.24 6.09 5.81
C ASN A 381 23.17 7.30 6.04
N ARG A 382 24.34 7.30 5.42
CA ARG A 382 25.29 8.43 5.48
C ARG A 382 24.71 9.69 4.85
N VAL A 383 24.07 9.57 3.69
CA VAL A 383 23.39 10.69 3.04
C VAL A 383 22.28 11.23 3.94
N LEU A 384 21.42 10.37 4.50
CA LEU A 384 20.35 10.78 5.42
C LEU A 384 20.88 11.51 6.66
N TYR A 385 22.01 11.07 7.21
CA TYR A 385 22.66 11.73 8.34
C TYR A 385 23.11 13.15 8.02
N HIS A 386 23.86 13.32 6.92
CA HIS A 386 24.30 14.65 6.49
C HIS A 386 23.10 15.53 6.11
N LEU A 387 22.03 14.96 5.55
CA LEU A 387 20.79 15.69 5.29
C LEU A 387 20.14 16.19 6.58
N ILE A 388 20.02 15.35 7.61
CA ILE A 388 19.45 15.75 8.92
C ILE A 388 20.30 16.85 9.57
N ARG A 389 21.64 16.75 9.47
CA ARG A 389 22.59 17.73 10.01
C ARG A 389 22.75 19.00 9.19
N ARG A 390 22.09 19.09 8.02
CA ARG A 390 22.22 20.21 7.07
C ARG A 390 23.64 20.39 6.51
N GLU A 391 24.36 19.29 6.37
CA GLU A 391 25.71 19.20 5.79
C GLU A 391 25.63 18.86 4.29
N ASP A 392 25.11 19.81 3.50
CA ASP A 392 24.76 19.55 2.09
C ASP A 392 25.96 19.23 1.20
N GLY A 393 27.13 19.77 1.52
CA GLY A 393 28.37 19.47 0.78
C GLY A 393 28.73 17.99 0.86
N ASP A 394 28.67 17.42 2.06
CA ASP A 394 28.99 16.01 2.30
C ASP A 394 27.91 15.10 1.69
N ALA A 395 26.64 15.44 1.86
CA ALA A 395 25.54 14.69 1.24
C ALA A 395 25.65 14.66 -0.29
N LYS A 396 26.00 15.79 -0.94
CA LYS A 396 26.23 15.88 -2.39
C LYS A 396 27.43 15.06 -2.83
N ALA A 397 28.53 15.12 -2.09
CA ALA A 397 29.74 14.36 -2.40
C ALA A 397 29.48 12.84 -2.38
N LEU A 398 28.69 12.35 -1.43
CA LEU A 398 28.28 10.95 -1.35
C LEU A 398 27.33 10.58 -2.49
N LEU A 399 26.33 11.41 -2.78
CA LEU A 399 25.38 11.17 -3.88
C LEU A 399 26.01 11.19 -5.27
N ALA A 400 27.17 11.84 -5.44
CA ALA A 400 27.93 11.79 -6.68
C ALA A 400 28.58 10.41 -6.93
N GLN A 401 28.80 9.64 -5.86
CA GLN A 401 29.42 8.31 -5.91
C GLN A 401 28.41 7.18 -5.74
N ALA A 402 27.20 7.49 -5.28
CA ALA A 402 26.14 6.53 -5.05
C ALA A 402 25.29 6.27 -6.31
N GLU A 403 25.02 4.98 -6.56
CA GLU A 403 24.05 4.52 -7.55
C GLU A 403 22.87 3.87 -6.83
N GLY A 404 21.64 4.05 -7.35
CA GLY A 404 20.46 3.39 -6.81
C GLY A 404 19.18 4.23 -6.88
N PRO A 405 18.01 3.59 -6.75
CA PRO A 405 16.70 4.24 -6.91
C PRO A 405 16.39 5.28 -5.82
N TRP A 406 17.02 5.20 -4.64
CA TRP A 406 16.84 6.18 -3.55
C TRP A 406 17.57 7.51 -3.81
N THR A 407 18.65 7.50 -4.61
CA THR A 407 19.51 8.67 -4.84
C THR A 407 18.74 9.83 -5.48
N ALA A 408 17.78 9.53 -6.36
CA ALA A 408 16.97 10.55 -7.02
C ALA A 408 16.17 11.40 -6.01
N GLN A 409 15.58 10.76 -5.00
CA GLN A 409 14.78 11.45 -3.97
C GLN A 409 15.64 12.42 -3.15
N MET A 410 16.86 12.00 -2.82
CA MET A 410 17.80 12.79 -2.03
C MET A 410 18.39 13.96 -2.83
N ARG A 411 18.62 13.79 -4.13
CA ARG A 411 19.02 14.90 -5.02
C ARG A 411 17.93 15.97 -5.08
N LEU A 412 16.67 15.56 -5.28
CA LEU A 412 15.53 16.49 -5.30
C LEU A 412 15.40 17.28 -4.00
N LEU A 413 15.63 16.64 -2.84
CA LEU A 413 15.68 17.33 -1.54
C LEU A 413 16.79 18.39 -1.47
N LEU A 414 18.01 18.06 -1.91
CA LEU A 414 19.17 18.97 -1.89
C LEU A 414 19.04 20.13 -2.88
N GLU A 415 18.32 19.90 -3.97
CA GLU A 415 18.01 20.91 -4.98
C GLU A 415 16.83 21.80 -4.57
N GLY A 416 16.08 21.41 -3.54
CA GLY A 416 14.84 22.08 -3.15
C GLY A 416 13.72 21.92 -4.17
N ASP A 417 13.75 20.88 -5.02
CA ASP A 417 12.74 20.61 -6.04
C ASP A 417 11.47 20.00 -5.43
N GLY A 418 10.65 20.86 -4.82
CA GLY A 418 9.34 20.49 -4.29
C GLY A 418 8.44 19.78 -5.30
N PRO A 419 8.24 20.30 -6.53
CA PRO A 419 7.48 19.62 -7.58
C PRO A 419 8.04 18.24 -7.95
N GLY A 420 9.35 18.06 -7.97
CA GLY A 420 10.00 16.77 -8.17
C GLY A 420 9.73 15.79 -7.05
N LEU A 421 9.82 16.24 -5.79
CA LEU A 421 9.50 15.43 -4.62
C LEU A 421 8.03 15.02 -4.62
N TYR A 422 7.11 15.90 -5.01
CA TYR A 422 5.70 15.55 -5.17
C TYR A 422 5.51 14.41 -6.18
N ARG A 423 6.14 14.51 -7.37
CA ARG A 423 6.09 13.43 -8.37
C ARG A 423 6.61 12.10 -7.82
N GLU A 424 7.63 12.16 -6.99
CA GLU A 424 8.24 10.99 -6.36
C GLU A 424 7.36 10.38 -5.26
N VAL A 425 6.72 11.21 -4.44
CA VAL A 425 5.70 10.79 -3.46
C VAL A 425 4.55 10.08 -4.17
N ILE A 426 4.03 10.66 -5.25
CA ILE A 426 2.98 10.05 -6.08
C ILE A 426 3.47 8.70 -6.66
N ARG A 427 4.74 8.61 -7.09
CA ARG A 427 5.33 7.35 -7.58
C ARG A 427 5.34 6.27 -6.49
N LEU A 428 5.69 6.62 -5.25
CA LEU A 428 5.70 5.70 -4.11
C LEU A 428 4.28 5.23 -3.75
N VAL A 429 3.29 6.12 -3.74
CA VAL A 429 1.88 5.76 -3.50
C VAL A 429 1.37 4.83 -4.61
N ARG A 430 1.66 5.13 -5.88
CA ARG A 430 1.34 4.24 -7.01
C ARG A 430 1.95 2.85 -6.83
N ALA A 431 3.25 2.79 -6.47
CA ALA A 431 3.92 1.52 -6.22
C ALA A 431 3.23 0.74 -5.09
N LEU A 432 2.86 1.42 -4.00
CA LEU A 432 2.16 0.80 -2.88
C LEU A 432 0.81 0.18 -3.28
N ARG A 433 -0.03 0.93 -3.98
CA ARG A 433 -1.34 0.46 -4.47
C ARG A 433 -1.24 -0.77 -5.39
N ARG A 434 -0.15 -0.91 -6.15
CA ARG A 434 0.10 -2.12 -6.96
C ARG A 434 0.33 -3.38 -6.12
N HIS A 435 0.71 -3.21 -4.86
CA HIS A 435 1.13 -4.30 -3.97
C HIS A 435 0.14 -4.61 -2.86
N TYR A 436 -1.03 -3.96 -2.79
CA TYR A 436 -2.06 -4.30 -1.78
C TYR A 436 -2.43 -5.78 -1.77
N ASP A 437 -2.36 -6.43 -2.93
CA ASP A 437 -2.70 -7.84 -3.07
C ASP A 437 -1.58 -8.81 -2.67
N TYR A 438 -0.33 -8.34 -2.55
CA TYR A 438 0.85 -9.21 -2.63
C TYR A 438 1.67 -9.39 -1.35
N GLN A 439 1.29 -8.79 -0.21
CA GLN A 439 2.20 -8.76 0.93
C GLN A 439 1.68 -9.44 2.20
N ALA A 440 2.59 -10.22 2.82
CA ALA A 440 2.56 -10.63 4.22
C ALA A 440 2.61 -9.45 5.22
N TYR A 441 2.94 -8.25 4.72
CA TYR A 441 2.89 -6.97 5.42
C TYR A 441 1.91 -6.08 4.68
N ARG A 442 0.67 -5.89 5.13
CA ARG A 442 -0.35 -5.08 4.44
C ARG A 442 -0.07 -3.57 4.64
N PRO A 443 0.77 -2.88 3.83
CA PRO A 443 1.19 -1.54 4.18
C PRO A 443 0.16 -0.60 3.56
N VAL A 444 -0.82 -0.24 4.37
CA VAL A 444 -1.83 0.77 4.08
C VAL A 444 -1.28 2.20 4.06
N LEU A 445 -0.12 2.41 4.68
CA LEU A 445 0.58 3.70 4.78
C LEU A 445 1.89 3.64 3.99
N SER A 446 2.16 4.70 3.23
CA SER A 446 3.42 4.86 2.50
C SER A 446 4.49 5.42 3.44
N PHE A 447 5.05 4.57 4.30
CA PHE A 447 6.07 4.96 5.29
C PHE A 447 7.23 5.73 4.67
N ARG A 448 7.68 5.31 3.48
CA ARG A 448 8.75 5.99 2.75
C ARG A 448 8.35 7.38 2.26
N ALA A 449 7.13 7.54 1.74
CA ALA A 449 6.64 8.86 1.31
C ALA A 449 6.43 9.81 2.50
N LEU A 450 5.86 9.30 3.60
CA LEU A 450 5.71 10.05 4.85
C LEU A 450 7.07 10.53 5.38
N SER A 451 8.06 9.63 5.43
CA SER A 451 9.42 9.95 5.85
C SER A 451 10.07 11.01 4.94
N LEU A 452 9.87 10.91 3.63
CA LEU A 452 10.40 11.88 2.66
C LEU A 452 9.79 13.28 2.85
N LEU A 453 8.47 13.36 3.08
CA LEU A 453 7.77 14.62 3.35
C LEU A 453 8.18 15.24 4.69
N ARG A 454 8.36 14.42 5.72
CA ARG A 454 8.91 14.83 7.02
C ARG A 454 10.33 15.40 6.87
N LEU A 455 11.18 14.72 6.10
CA LEU A 455 12.53 15.20 5.81
C LEU A 455 12.50 16.50 4.99
N ALA A 456 11.61 16.62 4.00
CA ALA A 456 11.43 17.87 3.24
C ALA A 456 11.07 19.05 4.16
N ARG A 457 10.15 18.85 5.12
CA ARG A 457 9.80 19.86 6.13
C ARG A 457 10.99 20.24 7.01
N LEU A 458 11.73 19.26 7.53
CA LEU A 458 12.98 19.51 8.28
C LEU A 458 13.96 20.37 7.48
N ARG A 459 14.01 20.16 6.16
CA ARG A 459 14.90 20.87 5.23
C ARG A 459 14.33 22.20 4.71
N GLY A 460 13.12 22.59 5.12
CA GLY A 460 12.45 23.80 4.63
C GLY A 460 12.05 23.74 3.16
N VAL A 461 11.96 22.53 2.58
CA VAL A 461 11.52 22.34 1.19
C VAL A 461 10.00 22.21 1.18
N THR A 462 9.33 23.16 0.53
CA THR A 462 7.87 23.12 0.37
C THR A 462 7.48 22.06 -0.65
N VAL A 463 6.71 21.07 -0.21
CA VAL A 463 6.18 19.99 -1.06
C VAL A 463 4.68 19.94 -0.88
N GLU A 464 3.94 19.91 -1.99
CA GLU A 464 2.51 19.61 -1.97
C GLU A 464 2.27 18.21 -1.38
N VAL A 465 1.31 18.07 -0.48
CA VAL A 465 0.94 16.77 0.09
C VAL A 465 -0.24 16.24 -0.71
N PRO A 466 -0.14 15.06 -1.35
CA PRO A 466 -1.26 14.51 -2.09
C PRO A 466 -2.42 14.15 -1.16
N ASP A 467 -3.65 14.44 -1.58
CA ASP A 467 -4.86 14.04 -0.87
C ASP A 467 -5.16 12.55 -1.11
N VAL A 468 -4.40 11.69 -0.44
CA VAL A 468 -4.51 10.23 -0.51
C VAL A 468 -4.37 9.60 0.86
N VAL A 469 -5.10 8.52 1.12
CA VAL A 469 -5.17 7.86 2.45
C VAL A 469 -3.85 7.25 2.91
N GLU A 470 -2.94 6.94 1.98
CA GLU A 470 -1.63 6.37 2.27
C GLU A 470 -0.64 7.39 2.87
N VAL A 471 -0.94 8.68 2.75
CA VAL A 471 -0.13 9.80 3.24
C VAL A 471 -1.00 10.73 4.10
N PRO A 472 -1.51 10.24 5.24
CA PRO A 472 -2.43 11.02 6.06
C PRO A 472 -1.73 12.26 6.66
N PRO A 473 -2.34 13.46 6.57
CA PRO A 473 -1.76 14.68 7.09
C PRO A 473 -1.41 14.64 8.58
N ALA A 474 -2.19 13.90 9.39
CA ALA A 474 -1.97 13.74 10.82
C ALA A 474 -0.60 13.13 11.18
N LEU A 475 0.00 12.35 10.27
CA LEU A 475 1.32 11.75 10.46
C LEU A 475 2.48 12.69 10.09
N LEU A 476 2.19 13.86 9.52
CA LEU A 476 3.20 14.83 9.11
C LEU A 476 3.46 15.93 10.15
N ALA A 477 2.63 16.00 11.21
CA ALA A 477 2.72 16.97 12.30
C ALA A 477 4.14 17.12 12.86
N GLU A 478 4.62 18.35 13.03
CA GLU A 478 6.03 18.69 13.30
C GLU A 478 6.41 18.50 14.77
N GLU A 479 5.45 18.65 15.66
CA GLU A 479 5.65 18.61 17.11
C GLU A 479 6.17 17.24 17.55
N PRO A 480 7.27 17.19 18.32
CA PRO A 480 7.77 15.94 18.85
C PRO A 480 6.74 15.25 19.76
N ILE A 481 6.66 13.92 19.68
CA ILE A 481 5.85 13.11 20.58
C ILE A 481 6.42 13.23 22.00
N SER A 482 5.54 13.54 22.95
CA SER A 482 5.86 13.53 24.38
C SER A 482 6.24 12.13 24.83
N THR A 483 7.51 11.94 25.20
CA THR A 483 8.00 10.65 25.70
C THR A 483 7.48 10.32 27.09
N ALA A 484 7.02 11.33 27.84
CA ALA A 484 6.40 11.17 29.15
C ALA A 484 5.00 10.56 29.05
N ASP A 485 4.22 10.98 28.04
CA ASP A 485 2.86 10.46 27.81
C ASP A 485 2.87 9.06 27.18
N TRP A 486 3.98 8.71 26.53
CA TRP A 486 4.16 7.44 25.81
C TRP A 486 5.45 6.74 26.25
N PRO A 487 5.58 6.28 27.51
CA PRO A 487 6.80 5.61 27.98
C PRO A 487 7.07 4.31 27.22
N LEU A 488 8.32 3.85 27.23
CA LEU A 488 8.63 2.50 26.76
C LEU A 488 7.99 1.45 27.68
N ILE A 489 7.67 0.29 27.10
CA ILE A 489 7.31 -0.87 27.92
C ILE A 489 8.53 -1.23 28.77
N GLY A 490 8.36 -1.22 30.10
CA GLY A 490 9.46 -1.45 31.03
C GLY A 490 10.46 -0.29 31.14
N GLN A 491 10.02 0.96 30.91
CA GLN A 491 10.89 2.16 30.98
C GLN A 491 11.77 2.17 32.25
N GLU A 492 11.22 1.88 33.44
CA GLU A 492 11.99 1.82 34.69
C GLU A 492 13.12 0.77 34.63
N LEU A 493 12.83 -0.42 34.12
CA LEU A 493 13.82 -1.49 33.95
C LEU A 493 14.92 -1.08 32.97
N VAL A 494 14.54 -0.42 31.88
CA VAL A 494 15.46 0.12 30.88
C VAL A 494 16.35 1.20 31.48
N ASP A 495 15.78 2.13 32.25
CA ASP A 495 16.51 3.22 32.91
C ASP A 495 17.53 2.68 33.91
N ILE A 496 17.14 1.67 34.72
CA ILE A 496 18.05 0.98 35.63
C ILE A 496 19.17 0.30 34.85
N ALA A 497 18.83 -0.48 33.81
CA ALA A 497 19.78 -1.21 32.98
C ALA A 497 20.75 -0.27 32.25
N LEU A 498 20.30 0.93 31.89
CA LEU A 498 21.10 1.98 31.25
C LEU A 498 21.80 2.92 32.24
N SER A 499 21.59 2.77 33.55
CA SER A 499 22.26 3.56 34.59
C SER A 499 23.61 2.93 34.99
N PRO A 500 24.45 3.63 35.78
CA PRO A 500 25.63 3.01 36.39
C PRO A 500 25.31 1.77 37.26
N GLN A 501 24.09 1.66 37.80
CA GLN A 501 23.66 0.49 38.56
C GLN A 501 23.44 -0.74 37.65
N GLY A 502 23.27 -0.53 36.35
CA GLY A 502 23.10 -1.56 35.33
C GLY A 502 24.31 -2.49 35.21
N GLU A 503 25.54 -2.00 35.42
CA GLU A 503 26.74 -2.84 35.42
C GLU A 503 26.74 -3.84 36.58
N GLY A 504 26.36 -3.38 37.77
CA GLY A 504 26.19 -4.24 38.94
C GLY A 504 25.03 -5.23 38.78
N LEU A 505 23.93 -4.81 38.13
CA LEU A 505 22.82 -5.68 37.78
C LEU A 505 23.26 -6.78 36.81
N LEU A 506 23.95 -6.41 35.73
CA LEU A 506 24.49 -7.34 34.74
C LEU A 506 25.43 -8.36 35.39
N ALA A 507 26.41 -7.92 36.18
CA ALA A 507 27.36 -8.80 36.85
C ALA A 507 26.67 -9.81 37.79
N ARG A 508 25.67 -9.37 38.57
CA ARG A 508 24.89 -10.25 39.47
C ARG A 508 24.04 -11.24 38.69
N TRP A 509 23.33 -10.79 37.66
CA TRP A 509 22.51 -11.66 36.81
C TRP A 509 23.36 -12.68 36.05
N THR A 510 24.53 -12.31 35.52
CA THR A 510 25.47 -13.25 34.90
C THR A 510 26.01 -14.27 35.91
N THR A 511 26.32 -13.83 37.13
CA THR A 511 26.80 -14.72 38.20
C THR A 511 25.72 -15.71 38.62
N ALA A 512 24.49 -15.25 38.81
CA ALA A 512 23.38 -16.11 39.19
C ALA A 512 23.00 -17.11 38.08
N ALA A 513 23.00 -16.68 36.82
CA ALA A 513 22.80 -17.56 35.67
C ALA A 513 23.86 -18.67 35.60
N ARG A 514 25.14 -18.36 35.86
CA ARG A 514 26.22 -19.36 35.94
C ARG A 514 26.04 -20.35 37.10
N LEU A 515 25.40 -19.92 38.19
CA LEU A 515 25.20 -20.72 39.41
C LEU A 515 23.83 -21.44 39.44
N GLY A 516 23.00 -21.31 38.39
CA GLY A 516 21.64 -21.86 38.38
C GLY A 516 20.71 -21.22 39.41
N ARG A 517 20.99 -19.97 39.82
CA ARG A 517 20.21 -19.22 40.81
C ARG A 517 19.43 -18.09 40.16
N VAL A 518 18.34 -17.70 40.80
CA VAL A 518 17.52 -16.55 40.44
C VAL A 518 17.97 -15.35 41.28
N VAL A 519 18.07 -14.17 40.67
CA VAL A 519 18.21 -12.89 41.41
C VAL A 519 16.86 -12.19 41.36
N HIS A 520 16.27 -11.96 42.53
CA HIS A 520 15.09 -11.12 42.66
C HIS A 520 15.54 -9.68 42.88
N VAL A 521 15.11 -8.78 42.00
CA VAL A 521 15.34 -7.35 42.17
C VAL A 521 14.04 -6.72 42.63
N THR A 522 14.03 -6.17 43.83
CA THR A 522 12.95 -5.32 44.35
C THR A 522 13.40 -3.87 44.29
N TYR A 523 12.54 -2.96 43.81
CA TYR A 523 12.88 -1.54 43.76
C TYR A 523 12.18 -0.80 44.89
N ASN A 524 12.93 0.03 45.63
CA ASN A 524 12.39 0.87 46.68
C ASN A 524 12.78 2.32 46.39
N ASP A 525 11.79 3.19 46.21
CA ASP A 525 11.96 4.60 45.87
C ASP A 525 12.88 5.39 46.83
N LYS A 526 13.06 4.90 48.07
CA LYS A 526 13.92 5.55 49.08
C LYS A 526 15.30 4.91 49.22
N ARG A 527 15.49 3.68 48.76
CA ARG A 527 16.72 2.89 48.99
C ARG A 527 17.41 2.44 47.70
N GLY A 528 16.80 2.72 46.55
CA GLY A 528 17.23 2.15 45.28
C GLY A 528 16.87 0.65 45.20
N PRO A 529 17.43 -0.06 44.20
CA PRO A 529 17.19 -1.49 44.04
C PRO A 529 17.81 -2.31 45.17
N THR A 530 17.01 -3.19 45.77
CA THR A 530 17.43 -4.28 46.66
C THR A 530 17.48 -5.59 45.86
N TYR A 531 18.49 -6.41 46.15
CA TYR A 531 18.81 -7.62 45.40
C TYR A 531 18.82 -8.81 46.36
N ASP A 532 17.92 -9.78 46.16
CA ASP A 532 17.84 -11.04 46.91
C ASP A 532 18.23 -12.25 46.04
#